data_AF-A0A936DB79-F1
#
_entry.id   AF-A0A936DB79-F1
#
_cell.length_a   1.000
_cell.length_b   1.000
_cell.length_c   1.000
_cell.angle_alpha   90.00
_cell.angle_beta   90.00
_cell.angle_gamma   90.00
#
_symmetry.space_group_name_H-M   'P 1'
#
loop_
_entity.id
_entity.type
_entity.pdbx_description
1 polymer ?
#
loop_
_entity_poly.entity_id
_entity_poly.type
_entity_poly.pdbx_seq_one_letter_code
_entity_poly.pdbx_strand_id
1 'polypeptide(L)'
;MAVPSTILLLNRLERIARRFGGGEASQKLQLLRQIGRRRATTAAQVRRFHEVLCFLRAYPDDAKILAEVERRIASFGRRRDVAEFAQALQDSGIAGTPIRYQFHWPTARWLATHWPRYLSIDWERFDSAVSAEHLLDLAVSQAQVIDISSLDVSTREWLARIKGPAQTDATFVIRRFEALALDDLTRQTIYETVDVPMRLSAGPDTPSRTRAKVQLHAPVFQRAALSSRRPELSTALRIPPRSVRDVAGTRAEALIHAAREAMVTRERDLDAIQHANPEDVRLIDVGDGVMLSCIGLLPAFRPLMETVYVFVLHKNGVPIGYYQSALLFGSAELNYNVFEPFRGTQAAEIYAKALSAVHHLFAADVFAVDPYQLGQDNDEALASGAFWFYQKLGFHPADPGARRALAQEQRRIARDPAHRSSPATLRKLAAGHVYFHLDRPRDDVAGKISLDRIGLAVGEWVGRHHGGDTEAAEASCSRRMRASLGLSGRAAMDPMQRVWFGRWSVLACLLGVERWPAADRRAVLPILLAKGAPREDAFAIGLARHGRLRRALVQLSRRRVGAA
;
A
#
# COMPACT_ATOMS: atom_id res chain seq x y z
N MET A 1 9.04 14.76 -49.16
CA MET A 1 9.53 14.43 -47.79
C MET A 1 8.83 13.16 -47.32
N ALA A 2 9.59 12.11 -46.98
CA ALA A 2 9.01 10.86 -46.49
C ALA A 2 8.21 11.09 -45.20
N VAL A 3 7.02 10.50 -45.11
CA VAL A 3 6.18 10.57 -43.90
C VAL A 3 6.95 9.85 -42.77
N PRO A 4 7.39 10.54 -41.69
CA PRO A 4 8.21 9.91 -40.65
C PRO A 4 7.42 8.77 -40.01
N SER A 5 8.03 7.63 -39.74
CA SER A 5 7.36 6.45 -39.18
C SER A 5 6.84 6.69 -37.75
N THR A 6 5.80 5.95 -37.32
CA THR A 6 5.20 6.10 -35.98
C THR A 6 6.22 5.96 -34.85
N ILE A 7 7.19 5.04 -35.01
CA ILE A 7 8.25 4.81 -34.03
C ILE A 7 9.19 6.02 -33.89
N LEU A 8 9.54 6.70 -35.00
CA LEU A 8 10.39 7.90 -34.95
C LEU A 8 9.70 9.07 -34.23
N LEU A 9 8.39 9.25 -34.48
CA LEU A 9 7.60 10.26 -33.78
C LEU A 9 7.49 9.97 -32.28
N LEU A 10 7.28 8.70 -31.92
CA LEU A 10 7.19 8.26 -30.52
C LEU A 10 8.51 8.46 -29.78
N ASN A 11 9.63 8.02 -30.37
CA ASN A 11 10.98 8.25 -29.82
C ASN A 11 11.22 9.74 -29.56
N ARG A 12 10.81 10.60 -30.51
CA ARG A 12 10.95 12.05 -30.36
C ARG A 12 10.08 12.58 -29.22
N LEU A 13 8.84 12.12 -29.11
CA LEU A 13 7.92 12.54 -28.06
C LEU A 13 8.42 12.15 -26.67
N GLU A 14 8.86 10.91 -26.46
CA GLU A 14 9.39 10.46 -25.16
C GLU A 14 10.61 11.27 -24.71
N ARG A 15 11.53 11.57 -25.64
CA ARG A 15 12.73 12.37 -25.37
C ARG A 15 12.39 13.78 -24.86
N ILE A 16 11.30 14.37 -25.34
CA ILE A 16 10.88 15.72 -24.94
C ILE A 16 9.78 15.72 -23.88
N ALA A 17 9.11 14.58 -23.59
CA ALA A 17 7.95 14.51 -22.71
C ALA A 17 8.23 15.12 -21.32
N ARG A 18 9.44 14.89 -20.80
CA ARG A 18 9.90 15.38 -19.49
C ARG A 18 10.64 16.74 -19.52
N ARG A 19 10.76 17.36 -20.70
CA ARG A 19 11.38 18.69 -20.88
C ARG A 19 10.29 19.75 -20.79
N PHE A 20 10.56 20.84 -20.08
CA PHE A 20 9.58 21.90 -19.85
C PHE A 20 10.26 23.26 -20.02
N GLY A 21 9.49 24.27 -20.43
CA GLY A 21 10.00 25.58 -20.81
C GLY A 21 10.37 25.66 -22.30
N GLY A 22 10.81 26.84 -22.76
CA GLY A 22 11.45 27.02 -24.09
C GLY A 22 10.64 26.63 -25.33
N GLY A 23 9.31 26.62 -25.27
CA GLY A 23 8.45 26.25 -26.41
C GLY A 23 8.25 24.73 -26.63
N GLU A 24 8.70 23.89 -25.70
CA GLU A 24 8.53 22.42 -25.75
C GLU A 24 7.05 22.00 -25.85
N ALA A 25 6.13 22.75 -25.22
CA ALA A 25 4.70 22.50 -25.27
C ALA A 25 4.15 22.44 -26.71
N SER A 26 4.55 23.37 -27.58
CA SER A 26 4.10 23.39 -28.99
C SER A 26 4.58 22.14 -29.75
N GLN A 27 5.82 21.71 -29.51
CA GLN A 27 6.38 20.51 -30.14
C GLN A 27 5.70 19.24 -29.64
N LYS A 28 5.48 19.11 -28.33
CA LYS A 28 4.71 18.00 -27.73
C LYS A 28 3.31 17.94 -28.33
N LEU A 29 2.61 19.06 -28.44
CA LEU A 29 1.26 19.12 -28.97
C LEU A 29 1.19 18.65 -30.43
N GLN A 30 2.16 19.07 -31.26
CA GLN A 30 2.25 18.62 -32.65
C GLN A 30 2.50 17.10 -32.74
N LEU A 31 3.43 16.58 -31.94
CA LEU A 31 3.75 15.14 -31.92
C LEU A 31 2.58 14.30 -31.42
N LEU A 32 1.92 14.72 -30.34
CA LEU A 32 0.70 14.07 -29.84
C LEU A 32 -0.32 13.97 -30.99
N ARG A 33 -0.66 15.09 -31.62
CA ARG A 33 -1.59 15.16 -32.76
C ARG A 33 -1.23 14.20 -33.88
N GLN A 34 0.04 14.19 -34.31
CA GLN A 34 0.51 13.31 -35.38
C GLN A 34 0.44 11.82 -35.00
N ILE A 35 0.91 11.44 -33.81
CA ILE A 35 0.89 10.05 -33.33
C ILE A 35 -0.55 9.55 -33.17
N GLY A 36 -1.47 10.42 -32.73
CA GLY A 36 -2.87 10.04 -32.53
C GLY A 36 -3.65 9.62 -33.74
N ARG A 37 -3.28 10.15 -34.90
CA ARG A 37 -3.93 9.81 -36.17
C ARG A 37 -3.40 8.51 -36.75
N ARG A 38 -2.44 7.87 -36.08
CA ARG A 38 -1.73 6.69 -36.56
C ARG A 38 -2.00 5.50 -35.66
N ARG A 39 -1.96 4.32 -36.28
CA ARG A 39 -1.98 3.02 -35.61
C ARG A 39 -0.54 2.66 -35.19
N ALA A 40 -0.37 2.15 -33.98
CA ALA A 40 0.84 1.47 -33.57
C ALA A 40 0.97 0.13 -34.30
N THR A 41 2.18 -0.29 -34.62
CA THR A 41 2.44 -1.57 -35.29
C THR A 41 2.86 -2.68 -34.32
N THR A 42 3.06 -2.36 -33.03
CA THR A 42 3.42 -3.32 -31.99
C THR A 42 2.77 -2.95 -30.65
N ALA A 43 2.57 -3.96 -29.78
CA ALA A 43 2.13 -3.77 -28.41
C ALA A 43 3.02 -2.79 -27.62
N ALA A 44 4.35 -2.88 -27.80
CA ALA A 44 5.32 -2.00 -27.15
C ALA A 44 5.10 -0.52 -27.51
N GLN A 45 4.77 -0.21 -28.77
CA GLN A 45 4.45 1.16 -29.18
C GLN A 45 3.15 1.67 -28.53
N VAL A 46 2.14 0.81 -28.40
CA VAL A 46 0.88 1.15 -27.70
C VAL A 46 1.18 1.51 -26.24
N ARG A 47 1.91 0.63 -25.54
CA ARG A 47 2.28 0.83 -24.13
C ARG A 47 3.08 2.12 -23.92
N ARG A 48 4.14 2.32 -24.72
CA ARG A 48 4.97 3.53 -24.66
C ARG A 48 4.18 4.81 -24.88
N PHE A 49 3.29 4.82 -25.87
CA PHE A 49 2.43 5.98 -26.12
C PHE A 49 1.46 6.23 -24.95
N HIS A 50 0.86 5.17 -24.40
CA HIS A 50 0.01 5.25 -23.21
C HIS A 50 0.75 5.85 -22.01
N GLU A 51 1.97 5.39 -21.73
CA GLU A 51 2.79 5.86 -20.61
C GLU A 51 3.10 7.35 -20.71
N VAL A 52 3.41 7.84 -21.92
CA VAL A 52 3.61 9.28 -22.16
C VAL A 52 2.31 10.07 -21.91
N LEU A 53 1.15 9.56 -22.32
CA LEU A 53 -0.13 10.22 -22.05
C LEU A 53 -0.41 10.29 -20.54
N CYS A 54 -0.20 9.18 -19.80
CA CYS A 54 -0.32 9.19 -18.34
C CYS A 54 0.63 10.21 -17.69
N PHE A 55 1.88 10.28 -18.17
CA PHE A 55 2.85 11.25 -17.68
C PHE A 55 2.41 12.70 -17.94
N LEU A 56 2.05 13.05 -19.17
CA LEU A 56 1.61 14.40 -19.53
C LEU A 56 0.25 14.78 -18.92
N ARG A 57 -0.57 13.80 -18.53
CA ARG A 57 -1.80 14.03 -17.75
C ARG A 57 -1.48 14.51 -16.33
N ALA A 58 -0.44 13.94 -15.72
CA ALA A 58 0.03 14.33 -14.39
C ALA A 58 0.87 15.61 -14.43
N TYR A 59 1.72 15.79 -15.44
CA TYR A 59 2.63 16.93 -15.61
C TYR A 59 2.36 17.70 -16.92
N PRO A 60 1.17 18.32 -17.10
CA PRO A 60 0.87 19.06 -18.31
C PRO A 60 1.65 20.39 -18.34
N ASP A 61 2.20 20.76 -19.50
CA ASP A 61 2.85 22.06 -19.70
C ASP A 61 1.86 23.23 -19.59
N ASP A 62 0.67 23.05 -20.15
CA ASP A 62 -0.40 24.04 -20.24
C ASP A 62 -1.78 23.38 -20.46
N ALA A 63 -2.83 24.21 -20.55
CA ALA A 63 -4.19 23.75 -20.76
C ALA A 63 -4.41 23.07 -22.13
N LYS A 64 -3.65 23.44 -23.17
CA LYS A 64 -3.77 22.86 -24.52
C LYS A 64 -3.22 21.44 -24.55
N ILE A 65 -2.08 21.20 -23.91
CA ILE A 65 -1.51 19.86 -23.71
C ILE A 65 -2.48 19.00 -22.90
N LEU A 66 -2.97 19.50 -21.76
CA LEU A 66 -3.88 18.74 -20.92
C LEU A 66 -5.15 18.34 -21.68
N ALA A 67 -5.78 19.28 -22.39
CA ALA A 67 -6.97 19.01 -23.19
C ALA A 67 -6.72 17.95 -24.28
N GLU A 68 -5.60 18.03 -24.99
CA GLU A 68 -5.23 17.04 -26.01
C GLU A 68 -4.97 15.65 -25.40
N VAL A 69 -4.33 15.58 -24.23
CA VAL A 69 -4.08 14.33 -23.51
C VAL A 69 -5.39 13.71 -23.02
N GLU A 70 -6.25 14.48 -22.37
CA GLU A 70 -7.55 14.00 -21.86
C GLU A 70 -8.44 13.48 -23.01
N ARG A 71 -8.48 14.20 -24.14
CA ARG A 71 -9.20 13.77 -25.35
C ARG A 71 -8.73 12.39 -25.84
N ARG A 72 -7.43 12.12 -25.79
CA ARG A 72 -6.84 10.86 -26.23
C ARG A 72 -7.10 9.73 -25.26
N ILE A 73 -6.94 10.02 -23.97
CA ILE A 73 -7.20 9.07 -22.88
C ILE A 73 -8.65 8.59 -22.93
N ALA A 74 -9.61 9.50 -23.16
CA ALA A 74 -11.04 9.18 -23.21
C ALA A 74 -11.42 8.16 -24.31
N SER A 75 -10.62 8.04 -25.37
CA SER A 75 -10.83 7.09 -26.46
C SER A 75 -9.72 6.04 -26.59
N PHE A 76 -8.75 6.00 -25.67
CA PHE A 76 -7.55 5.18 -25.85
C PHE A 76 -7.87 3.69 -25.94
N GLY A 77 -8.72 3.19 -25.02
CA GLY A 77 -9.12 1.78 -25.01
C GLY A 77 -10.00 1.35 -26.18
N ARG A 78 -10.50 2.29 -27.00
CA ARG A 78 -11.28 2.01 -28.21
C ARG A 78 -10.44 1.99 -29.48
N ARG A 79 -9.12 2.18 -29.38
CA ARG A 79 -8.23 2.17 -30.55
C ARG A 79 -8.11 0.74 -31.11
N ARG A 80 -8.05 0.61 -32.43
CA ARG A 80 -7.91 -0.69 -33.12
C ARG A 80 -6.60 -1.42 -32.77
N ASP A 81 -5.51 -0.68 -32.55
CA ASP A 81 -4.23 -1.29 -32.13
C ASP A 81 -4.28 -1.83 -30.70
N VAL A 82 -5.03 -1.20 -29.78
CA VAL A 82 -5.25 -1.76 -28.44
C VAL A 82 -6.00 -3.09 -28.53
N ALA A 83 -7.06 -3.16 -29.35
CA ALA A 83 -7.82 -4.40 -29.55
C ALA A 83 -6.97 -5.50 -30.22
N GLU A 84 -6.20 -5.15 -31.25
CA GLU A 84 -5.29 -6.08 -31.95
C GLU A 84 -4.21 -6.65 -31.02
N PHE A 85 -3.62 -5.82 -30.16
CA PHE A 85 -2.54 -6.23 -29.26
C PHE A 85 -3.02 -6.54 -27.84
N ALA A 86 -4.33 -6.72 -27.61
CA ALA A 86 -4.91 -6.85 -26.27
C ALA A 86 -4.27 -7.99 -25.46
N GLN A 87 -3.98 -9.12 -26.11
CA GLN A 87 -3.34 -10.27 -25.47
C GLN A 87 -1.89 -9.98 -25.05
N ALA A 88 -1.12 -9.31 -25.90
CA ALA A 88 0.26 -8.90 -25.59
C ALA A 88 0.33 -7.74 -24.58
N LEU A 89 -0.79 -7.06 -24.34
CA LEU A 89 -0.96 -5.99 -23.37
C LEU A 89 -1.72 -6.45 -22.12
N GLN A 90 -1.98 -7.75 -21.95
CA GLN A 90 -2.55 -8.27 -20.71
C GLN A 90 -1.73 -7.81 -19.51
N ASP A 91 -2.40 -7.56 -18.39
CA ASP A 91 -1.78 -7.17 -17.11
C ASP A 91 -1.13 -5.76 -17.12
N SER A 92 -1.16 -5.05 -18.25
CA SER A 92 -0.65 -3.67 -18.35
C SER A 92 -1.49 -2.62 -17.61
N GLY A 93 -2.75 -2.95 -17.30
CA GLY A 93 -3.76 -2.03 -16.75
C GLY A 93 -4.24 -0.96 -17.73
N ILE A 94 -3.96 -1.10 -19.03
CA ILE A 94 -4.46 -0.21 -20.08
C ILE A 94 -5.96 -0.48 -20.29
N ALA A 95 -6.76 0.57 -20.47
CA ALA A 95 -8.17 0.38 -20.80
C ALA A 95 -8.32 -0.42 -22.10
N GLY A 96 -9.17 -1.45 -22.10
CA GLY A 96 -9.33 -2.36 -23.24
C GLY A 96 -8.52 -3.66 -23.15
N THR A 97 -7.71 -3.84 -22.10
CA THR A 97 -6.92 -5.06 -21.87
C THR A 97 -7.36 -5.76 -20.59
N PRO A 98 -7.30 -7.11 -20.51
CA PRO A 98 -7.63 -7.83 -19.29
C PRO A 98 -6.53 -7.69 -18.23
N ILE A 99 -6.90 -7.93 -16.96
CA ILE A 99 -5.99 -8.06 -15.82
C ILE A 99 -6.20 -9.46 -15.23
N ARG A 100 -5.12 -10.21 -15.00
CA ARG A 100 -5.11 -11.56 -14.44
C ARG A 100 -4.32 -11.55 -13.13
N TYR A 101 -4.98 -11.82 -12.01
CA TYR A 101 -4.33 -11.76 -10.69
C TYR A 101 -5.08 -12.61 -9.65
N GLN A 102 -4.38 -13.00 -8.60
CA GLN A 102 -4.97 -13.62 -7.40
C GLN A 102 -5.42 -12.50 -6.45
N PHE A 103 -6.66 -12.03 -6.62
CA PHE A 103 -7.21 -10.99 -5.75
C PHE A 103 -7.56 -11.58 -4.38
N HIS A 104 -7.09 -10.95 -3.31
CA HIS A 104 -7.45 -11.33 -1.95
C HIS A 104 -8.93 -11.10 -1.71
N TRP A 105 -9.48 -11.76 -0.69
CA TRP A 105 -10.92 -11.80 -0.43
C TRP A 105 -11.62 -10.43 -0.49
N PRO A 106 -11.16 -9.37 0.19
CA PRO A 106 -11.85 -8.07 0.16
C PRO A 106 -11.89 -7.46 -1.25
N THR A 107 -10.82 -7.63 -2.03
CA THR A 107 -10.69 -7.12 -3.39
C THR A 107 -11.53 -7.94 -4.36
N ALA A 108 -11.52 -9.27 -4.24
CA ALA A 108 -12.38 -10.15 -5.03
C ALA A 108 -13.86 -9.83 -4.82
N ARG A 109 -14.30 -9.69 -3.55
CA ARG A 109 -15.66 -9.26 -3.19
C ARG A 109 -16.01 -7.93 -3.85
N TRP A 110 -15.14 -6.92 -3.71
CA TRP A 110 -15.33 -5.60 -4.30
C TRP A 110 -15.50 -5.68 -5.83
N LEU A 111 -14.65 -6.44 -6.53
CA LEU A 111 -14.72 -6.63 -7.98
C LEU A 111 -16.01 -7.34 -8.40
N ALA A 112 -16.44 -8.39 -7.68
CA ALA A 112 -17.68 -9.10 -7.97
C ALA A 112 -18.93 -8.25 -7.72
N THR A 113 -18.89 -7.32 -6.76
CA THR A 113 -19.98 -6.37 -6.52
C THR A 113 -20.09 -5.34 -7.66
N HIS A 114 -18.98 -4.77 -8.11
CA HIS A 114 -18.98 -3.63 -9.05
C HIS A 114 -18.98 -4.07 -10.52
N TRP A 115 -18.28 -5.16 -10.85
CA TRP A 115 -18.16 -5.68 -12.22
C TRP A 115 -18.47 -7.18 -12.31
N PRO A 116 -19.64 -7.64 -11.84
CA PRO A 116 -20.00 -9.06 -11.77
C PRO A 116 -19.95 -9.79 -13.12
N ARG A 117 -20.11 -9.06 -14.23
CA ARG A 117 -20.11 -9.61 -15.59
C ARG A 117 -18.74 -9.70 -16.24
N TYR A 118 -17.72 -9.08 -15.62
CA TYR A 118 -16.37 -8.96 -16.17
C TYR A 118 -15.33 -9.77 -15.39
N LEU A 119 -15.67 -10.28 -14.21
CA LEU A 119 -14.78 -11.09 -13.39
C LEU A 119 -15.03 -12.58 -13.63
N SER A 120 -14.02 -13.34 -14.04
CA SER A 120 -14.08 -14.80 -14.21
C SER A 120 -12.91 -15.50 -13.54
N ILE A 121 -13.03 -16.80 -13.29
CA ILE A 121 -11.89 -17.61 -12.81
C ILE A 121 -10.93 -17.80 -13.97
N ASP A 122 -9.64 -17.69 -13.69
CA ASP A 122 -8.58 -17.91 -14.65
C ASP A 122 -8.13 -19.37 -14.64
N TRP A 123 -8.95 -20.23 -15.25
CA TRP A 123 -8.73 -21.69 -15.27
C TRP A 123 -7.41 -22.11 -15.93
N GLU A 124 -6.82 -21.28 -16.78
CA GLU A 124 -5.50 -21.57 -17.36
C GLU A 124 -4.36 -21.44 -16.34
N ARG A 125 -4.55 -20.62 -15.29
CA ARG A 125 -3.58 -20.44 -14.20
C ARG A 125 -3.99 -21.20 -12.94
N PHE A 126 -5.13 -21.91 -12.96
CA PHE A 126 -5.63 -22.62 -11.81
C PHE A 126 -5.09 -24.06 -11.81
N ASP A 127 -3.82 -24.20 -11.44
CA ASP A 127 -3.05 -25.45 -11.61
C ASP A 127 -3.34 -26.53 -10.56
N SER A 128 -4.14 -26.25 -9.52
CA SER A 128 -4.42 -27.21 -8.42
C SER A 128 -5.83 -27.78 -8.53
N ALA A 129 -5.94 -29.02 -9.04
CA ALA A 129 -7.21 -29.76 -9.07
C ALA A 129 -7.83 -29.89 -7.66
N VAL A 130 -7.01 -30.16 -6.64
CA VAL A 130 -7.42 -30.24 -5.23
C VAL A 130 -8.00 -28.91 -4.73
N SER A 131 -7.36 -27.79 -5.05
CA SER A 131 -7.87 -26.48 -4.63
C SER A 131 -9.17 -26.13 -5.36
N ALA A 132 -9.32 -26.54 -6.61
CA ALA A 132 -10.56 -26.39 -7.36
C ALA A 132 -11.70 -27.24 -6.78
N GLU A 133 -11.43 -28.45 -6.30
CA GLU A 133 -12.42 -29.28 -5.59
C GLU A 133 -12.83 -28.65 -4.26
N HIS A 134 -11.88 -28.20 -3.43
CA HIS A 134 -12.18 -27.49 -2.19
C HIS A 134 -12.99 -26.20 -2.43
N LEU A 135 -12.73 -25.50 -3.54
CA LEU A 135 -13.52 -24.33 -3.93
C LEU A 135 -14.99 -24.70 -4.09
N LEU A 136 -15.27 -25.86 -4.67
CA LEU A 136 -16.62 -26.31 -4.92
C LEU A 136 -17.30 -26.74 -3.61
N ASP A 137 -16.62 -27.52 -2.77
CA ASP A 137 -17.13 -27.94 -1.45
C ASP A 137 -17.54 -26.76 -0.57
N LEU A 138 -16.81 -25.64 -0.66
CA LEU A 138 -17.10 -24.41 0.07
C LEU A 138 -18.17 -23.55 -0.62
N ALA A 139 -18.26 -23.60 -1.95
CA ALA A 139 -19.19 -22.77 -2.71
C ALA A 139 -20.61 -23.37 -2.78
N VAL A 140 -20.80 -24.68 -2.61
CA VAL A 140 -22.10 -25.31 -2.85
C VAL A 140 -22.65 -26.06 -1.64
N SER A 141 -23.95 -26.35 -1.66
CA SER A 141 -24.56 -27.18 -0.62
C SER A 141 -24.11 -28.64 -0.77
N GLN A 142 -24.03 -29.40 0.32
CA GLN A 142 -23.77 -30.85 0.26
C GLN A 142 -24.74 -31.60 -0.67
N ALA A 143 -25.98 -31.12 -0.78
CA ALA A 143 -26.96 -31.69 -1.73
C ALA A 143 -26.57 -31.52 -3.21
N GLN A 144 -25.64 -30.62 -3.52
CA GLN A 144 -25.15 -30.32 -4.88
C GLN A 144 -23.82 -31.01 -5.20
N VAL A 145 -23.18 -31.64 -4.22
CA VAL A 145 -21.89 -32.38 -4.35
C VAL A 145 -22.02 -33.82 -3.82
N ILE A 146 -23.21 -34.41 -3.93
CA ILE A 146 -23.41 -35.83 -3.59
C ILE A 146 -22.56 -36.67 -4.53
N ASP A 147 -21.51 -37.28 -3.99
CA ASP A 147 -20.57 -38.13 -4.73
C ASP A 147 -20.07 -37.51 -6.04
N ILE A 148 -19.53 -36.29 -5.94
CA ILE A 148 -18.99 -35.60 -7.11
C ILE A 148 -17.87 -36.40 -7.81
N SER A 149 -17.13 -37.20 -7.03
CA SER A 149 -16.04 -38.06 -7.52
C SER A 149 -16.48 -39.16 -8.47
N SER A 150 -17.76 -39.56 -8.49
CA SER A 150 -18.24 -40.60 -9.41
C SER A 150 -18.61 -40.09 -10.80
N LEU A 151 -18.65 -38.77 -11.01
CA LEU A 151 -18.89 -38.15 -12.30
C LEU A 151 -17.55 -37.63 -12.87
N ASP A 152 -17.21 -38.06 -14.09
CA ASP A 152 -16.03 -37.57 -14.83
C ASP A 152 -16.30 -36.14 -15.36
N VAL A 153 -16.38 -35.18 -14.44
CA VAL A 153 -16.72 -33.78 -14.70
C VAL A 153 -15.76 -32.90 -13.91
N SER A 154 -15.04 -32.04 -14.61
CA SER A 154 -14.13 -31.08 -13.96
C SER A 154 -14.91 -30.05 -13.12
N THR A 155 -14.27 -29.47 -12.09
CA THR A 155 -14.83 -28.35 -11.30
C THR A 155 -15.37 -27.23 -12.19
N ARG A 156 -14.65 -26.90 -13.26
CA ARG A 156 -15.05 -25.86 -14.22
C ARG A 156 -16.38 -26.21 -14.90
N GLU A 157 -16.51 -27.43 -15.40
CA GLU A 157 -17.73 -27.89 -16.06
C GLU A 157 -18.89 -27.97 -15.06
N TRP A 158 -18.61 -28.38 -13.83
CA TRP A 158 -19.60 -28.41 -12.76
C TRP A 158 -20.14 -27.01 -12.45
N LEU A 159 -19.24 -26.05 -12.20
CA LEU A 159 -19.59 -24.64 -11.97
C LEU A 159 -20.36 -24.05 -13.14
N ALA A 160 -20.01 -24.40 -14.38
CA ALA A 160 -20.72 -23.95 -15.57
C ALA A 160 -22.18 -24.45 -15.63
N ARG A 161 -22.48 -25.63 -15.07
CA ARG A 161 -23.83 -26.22 -15.03
C ARG A 161 -24.69 -25.66 -13.89
N ILE A 162 -24.09 -25.32 -12.74
CA ILE A 162 -24.85 -24.90 -11.55
C ILE A 162 -24.99 -23.38 -11.40
N LYS A 163 -24.09 -22.58 -12.00
CA LYS A 163 -24.19 -21.12 -11.91
C LYS A 163 -25.39 -20.62 -12.72
N GLY A 164 -25.94 -19.47 -12.33
CA GLY A 164 -26.98 -18.82 -13.13
C GLY A 164 -26.47 -18.43 -14.53
N PRO A 165 -27.33 -18.45 -15.57
CA PRO A 165 -26.90 -18.19 -16.96
C PRO A 165 -26.31 -16.79 -17.17
N ALA A 166 -26.72 -15.81 -16.35
CA ALA A 166 -26.22 -14.43 -16.39
C ALA A 166 -25.00 -14.17 -15.49
N GLN A 167 -24.54 -15.17 -14.73
CA GLN A 167 -23.40 -15.04 -13.81
C GLN A 167 -22.13 -15.60 -14.42
N THR A 168 -20.99 -15.00 -14.09
CA THR A 168 -19.69 -15.61 -14.28
C THR A 168 -19.41 -16.62 -13.16
N ASP A 169 -18.47 -17.53 -13.40
CA ASP A 169 -17.99 -18.49 -12.41
C ASP A 169 -17.41 -17.79 -11.15
N ALA A 170 -16.54 -16.79 -11.31
CA ALA A 170 -15.95 -16.08 -10.18
C ALA A 170 -17.00 -15.36 -9.33
N THR A 171 -17.92 -14.62 -9.96
CA THR A 171 -18.98 -13.92 -9.24
C THR A 171 -19.91 -14.90 -8.52
N PHE A 172 -20.21 -16.04 -9.13
CA PHE A 172 -20.98 -17.09 -8.47
C PHE A 172 -20.24 -17.57 -7.21
N VAL A 173 -18.99 -18.01 -7.34
CA VAL A 173 -18.17 -18.53 -6.24
C VAL A 173 -18.03 -17.50 -5.11
N ILE A 174 -17.69 -16.25 -5.43
CA ILE A 174 -17.53 -15.18 -4.42
C ILE A 174 -18.82 -14.95 -3.63
N ARG A 175 -19.98 -14.92 -4.30
CA ARG A 175 -21.28 -14.78 -3.62
C ARG A 175 -21.61 -15.96 -2.74
N ARG A 176 -21.16 -17.16 -3.10
CA ARG A 176 -21.33 -18.35 -2.27
C ARG A 176 -20.45 -18.30 -1.02
N PHE A 177 -19.19 -17.87 -1.17
CA PHE A 177 -18.30 -17.60 -0.03
C PHE A 177 -18.88 -16.52 0.91
N GLU A 178 -19.46 -15.46 0.34
CA GLU A 178 -20.10 -14.39 1.12
C GLU A 178 -21.31 -14.90 1.92
N ALA A 179 -22.04 -15.88 1.38
CA ALA A 179 -23.20 -16.50 2.04
C ALA A 179 -22.84 -17.49 3.16
N LEU A 180 -21.55 -17.85 3.32
CA LEU A 180 -21.11 -18.70 4.43
C LEU A 180 -21.27 -17.96 5.76
N ALA A 181 -21.83 -18.64 6.76
CA ALA A 181 -22.02 -18.15 8.12
C ALA A 181 -20.70 -18.13 8.92
N LEU A 182 -19.70 -17.43 8.39
CA LEU A 182 -18.37 -17.25 8.95
C LEU A 182 -18.16 -15.77 9.28
N ASP A 183 -17.30 -15.49 10.26
CA ASP A 183 -16.78 -14.13 10.43
C ASP A 183 -15.84 -13.75 9.26
N ASP A 184 -15.61 -12.45 9.07
CA ASP A 184 -14.86 -11.93 7.92
C ASP A 184 -13.41 -12.43 7.89
N LEU A 185 -12.76 -12.62 9.04
CA LEU A 185 -11.36 -13.05 9.12
C LEU A 185 -11.23 -14.54 8.75
N THR A 186 -12.11 -15.38 9.29
CA THR A 186 -12.15 -16.81 8.94
C THR A 186 -12.46 -17.00 7.46
N ARG A 187 -13.42 -16.25 6.91
CA ARG A 187 -13.76 -16.30 5.49
C ARG A 187 -12.58 -15.92 4.61
N GLN A 188 -11.87 -14.84 4.96
CA GLN A 188 -10.68 -14.39 4.26
C GLN A 188 -9.59 -15.48 4.26
N THR A 189 -9.28 -16.04 5.43
CA THR A 189 -8.26 -17.08 5.59
C THR A 189 -8.55 -18.30 4.70
N ILE A 190 -9.79 -18.78 4.71
CA ILE A 190 -10.20 -19.91 3.86
C ILE A 190 -10.07 -19.56 2.39
N TYR A 191 -10.59 -18.41 1.96
CA TYR A 191 -10.54 -17.99 0.56
C TYR A 191 -9.09 -17.86 0.05
N GLU A 192 -8.20 -17.27 0.85
CA GLU A 192 -6.78 -17.11 0.51
C GLU A 192 -6.05 -18.46 0.44
N THR A 193 -6.47 -19.46 1.23
CA THR A 193 -5.90 -20.82 1.17
C THR A 193 -6.23 -21.52 -0.15
N VAL A 194 -7.39 -21.21 -0.76
CA VAL A 194 -7.78 -21.77 -2.06
C VAL A 194 -7.05 -21.09 -3.22
N ASP A 195 -6.57 -19.86 -3.01
CA ASP A 195 -5.73 -19.09 -3.95
C ASP A 195 -6.30 -19.00 -5.38
N VAL A 196 -7.57 -18.61 -5.51
CA VAL A 196 -8.29 -18.62 -6.79
C VAL A 196 -7.75 -17.54 -7.74
N PRO A 197 -7.10 -17.93 -8.88
CA PRO A 197 -6.66 -16.94 -9.85
C PRO A 197 -7.86 -16.39 -10.62
N MET A 198 -7.89 -15.08 -10.84
CA MET A 198 -9.00 -14.40 -11.47
C MET A 198 -8.58 -13.60 -12.69
N ARG A 199 -9.51 -13.47 -13.63
CA ARG A 199 -9.40 -12.63 -14.81
C ARG A 199 -10.48 -11.56 -14.78
N LEU A 200 -10.07 -10.30 -14.69
CA LEU A 200 -10.91 -9.13 -14.89
C LEU A 200 -10.84 -8.69 -16.36
N SER A 201 -11.90 -8.97 -17.10
CA SER A 201 -12.04 -8.60 -18.50
C SER A 201 -12.21 -7.09 -18.69
N ALA A 202 -11.82 -6.58 -19.86
CA ALA A 202 -11.99 -5.16 -20.17
C ALA A 202 -13.48 -4.80 -20.33
N GLY A 203 -13.94 -3.82 -19.56
CA GLY A 203 -15.27 -3.23 -19.64
C GLY A 203 -15.23 -1.72 -19.80
N PRO A 204 -16.41 -1.08 -19.98
CA PRO A 204 -16.51 0.36 -20.19
C PRO A 204 -15.96 1.17 -19.01
N ASP A 205 -16.14 0.66 -17.80
CA ASP A 205 -15.83 1.30 -16.52
C ASP A 205 -14.97 0.42 -15.60
N THR A 206 -14.52 -0.76 -16.04
CA THR A 206 -13.60 -1.59 -15.24
C THR A 206 -12.32 -0.82 -14.90
N PRO A 207 -11.66 -1.12 -13.77
CA PRO A 207 -10.43 -0.46 -13.35
C PRO A 207 -9.40 -0.36 -14.49
N SER A 208 -8.86 0.84 -14.72
CA SER A 208 -7.77 1.04 -15.68
C SER A 208 -6.88 2.23 -15.32
N ARG A 209 -5.57 2.10 -15.57
CA ARG A 209 -4.59 3.18 -15.45
C ARG A 209 -4.86 4.32 -16.43
N THR A 210 -5.45 3.99 -17.57
CA THR A 210 -5.83 4.97 -18.59
C THR A 210 -6.81 6.00 -18.01
N ARG A 211 -7.84 5.54 -17.29
CA ARG A 211 -8.88 6.41 -16.74
C ARG A 211 -8.54 6.97 -15.36
N ALA A 212 -7.67 6.30 -14.59
CA ALA A 212 -7.32 6.66 -13.22
C ALA A 212 -6.94 8.16 -13.04
N LYS A 213 -7.88 8.93 -12.49
CA LYS A 213 -7.70 10.33 -12.06
C LYS A 213 -8.84 10.72 -11.13
N VAL A 214 -8.51 11.38 -10.03
CA VAL A 214 -9.48 11.96 -9.10
C VAL A 214 -9.45 13.48 -9.23
N GLN A 215 -10.61 14.13 -9.33
CA GLN A 215 -10.67 15.59 -9.30
C GLN A 215 -10.41 16.10 -7.88
N LEU A 216 -9.23 16.67 -7.61
CA LEU A 216 -8.82 17.10 -6.27
C LEU A 216 -8.66 18.63 -6.14
N HIS A 217 -8.22 19.29 -7.21
CA HIS A 217 -7.92 20.71 -7.28
C HIS A 217 -7.83 21.14 -8.76
N ALA A 218 -7.71 22.44 -9.02
CA ALA A 218 -7.41 22.95 -10.35
C ALA A 218 -6.02 22.47 -10.81
N PRO A 219 -5.81 22.13 -12.10
CA PRO A 219 -4.53 21.64 -12.58
C PRO A 219 -3.39 22.64 -12.36
N VAL A 220 -2.27 22.16 -11.84
CA VAL A 220 -0.99 22.89 -11.76
C VAL A 220 -0.15 22.54 -12.98
N PHE A 221 0.16 23.55 -13.79
CA PHE A 221 0.93 23.40 -15.02
C PHE A 221 2.43 23.44 -14.77
N GLN A 222 3.16 22.52 -15.39
CA GLN A 222 4.61 22.42 -15.29
C GLN A 222 5.28 23.38 -16.29
N ARG A 223 5.67 24.56 -15.82
CA ARG A 223 6.26 25.61 -16.67
C ARG A 223 7.79 25.62 -16.69
N ALA A 224 8.42 25.07 -15.65
CA ALA A 224 9.88 25.00 -15.51
C ALA A 224 10.36 23.54 -15.57
N ALA A 225 11.66 23.34 -15.76
CA ALA A 225 12.26 22.02 -15.70
C ALA A 225 11.94 21.31 -14.37
N LEU A 226 11.70 20.00 -14.42
CA LEU A 226 11.53 19.20 -13.21
C LEU A 226 12.84 19.23 -12.43
N SER A 227 12.73 19.50 -11.13
CA SER A 227 13.89 19.54 -10.27
C SER A 227 14.48 18.13 -10.10
N SER A 228 15.79 18.03 -10.31
CA SER A 228 16.61 16.87 -9.96
C SER A 228 17.27 17.01 -8.59
N ARG A 229 16.93 18.07 -7.83
CA ARG A 229 17.53 18.35 -6.53
C ARG A 229 17.14 17.26 -5.54
N ARG A 230 18.10 16.93 -4.67
CA ARG A 230 17.86 16.12 -3.48
C ARG A 230 17.66 17.08 -2.32
N PRO A 231 16.45 17.17 -1.75
CA PRO A 231 16.20 18.06 -0.63
C PRO A 231 17.00 17.59 0.58
N GLU A 232 17.45 18.55 1.38
CA GLU A 232 18.05 18.32 2.68
C GLU A 232 16.92 18.04 3.67
N LEU A 233 16.83 16.79 4.14
CA LEU A 233 15.65 16.29 4.86
C LEU A 233 15.43 17.02 6.19
N SER A 234 16.48 17.43 6.91
CA SER A 234 16.30 18.07 8.22
C SER A 234 15.63 19.44 8.11
N THR A 235 15.81 20.13 6.98
CA THR A 235 15.05 21.34 6.65
C THR A 235 13.67 21.01 6.08
N ALA A 236 13.58 20.05 5.14
CA ALA A 236 12.33 19.74 4.46
C ALA A 236 11.23 19.23 5.40
N LEU A 237 11.58 18.44 6.41
CA LEU A 237 10.62 17.88 7.37
C LEU A 237 10.04 18.91 8.34
N ARG A 238 10.67 20.09 8.47
CA ARG A 238 10.17 21.20 9.32
C ARG A 238 9.10 22.04 8.61
N ILE A 239 8.91 21.84 7.31
CA ILE A 239 7.93 22.57 6.51
C ILE A 239 6.62 21.76 6.54
N PRO A 240 5.54 22.29 7.14
CA PRO A 240 4.27 21.58 7.20
C PRO A 240 3.61 21.47 5.82
N PRO A 241 2.74 20.46 5.61
CA PRO A 241 1.82 20.44 4.49
C PRO A 241 1.00 21.74 4.44
N ARG A 242 0.63 22.19 3.23
CA ARG A 242 -0.19 23.40 3.02
C ARG A 242 -1.57 23.27 3.65
N SER A 243 -2.15 22.08 3.61
CA SER A 243 -3.39 21.77 4.31
C SER A 243 -3.51 20.28 4.58
N VAL A 244 -4.22 19.95 5.66
CA VAL A 244 -4.71 18.60 5.97
C VAL A 244 -6.21 18.73 6.17
N ARG A 245 -7.00 17.99 5.39
CA ARG A 245 -8.47 18.03 5.46
C ARG A 245 -9.03 16.64 5.64
N ASP A 246 -9.88 16.49 6.63
CA ASP A 246 -10.67 15.29 6.82
C ASP A 246 -11.69 15.14 5.69
N VAL A 247 -11.90 13.90 5.26
CA VAL A 247 -12.84 13.54 4.22
C VAL A 247 -13.73 12.44 4.75
N ALA A 248 -15.04 12.61 4.59
CA ALA A 248 -16.05 11.68 5.09
C ALA A 248 -17.11 11.35 4.01
N GLY A 249 -17.92 10.33 4.29
CA GLY A 249 -19.05 9.92 3.46
C GLY A 249 -18.64 9.48 2.05
N THR A 250 -19.50 9.76 1.07
CA THR A 250 -19.32 9.35 -0.33
C THR A 250 -17.99 9.80 -0.94
N ARG A 251 -17.43 10.91 -0.45
CA ARG A 251 -16.14 11.40 -0.93
C ARG A 251 -14.97 10.56 -0.40
N ALA A 252 -15.04 10.08 0.83
CA ALA A 252 -14.04 9.17 1.39
C ALA A 252 -14.09 7.82 0.67
N GLU A 253 -15.29 7.29 0.47
CA GLU A 253 -15.53 6.06 -0.31
C GLU A 253 -14.98 6.16 -1.73
N ALA A 254 -15.20 7.29 -2.42
CA ALA A 254 -14.66 7.52 -3.76
C ALA A 254 -13.12 7.54 -3.80
N LEU A 255 -12.46 8.05 -2.74
CA LEU A 255 -10.99 8.02 -2.65
C LEU A 255 -10.47 6.60 -2.39
N ILE A 256 -11.15 5.83 -1.53
CA ILE A 256 -10.84 4.42 -1.29
C ILE A 256 -11.05 3.60 -2.57
N HIS A 257 -12.14 3.82 -3.28
CA HIS A 257 -12.42 3.20 -4.58
C HIS A 257 -11.29 3.50 -5.58
N ALA A 258 -10.90 4.77 -5.72
CA ALA A 258 -9.80 5.16 -6.61
C ALA A 258 -8.44 4.56 -6.17
N ALA A 259 -8.21 4.39 -4.87
CA ALA A 259 -7.03 3.72 -4.34
C ALA A 259 -7.00 2.23 -4.73
N ARG A 260 -8.13 1.52 -4.59
CA ARG A 260 -8.29 0.12 -5.04
C ARG A 260 -8.04 -0.03 -6.53
N GLU A 261 -8.64 0.83 -7.35
CA GLU A 261 -8.41 0.85 -8.81
C GLU A 261 -6.93 1.08 -9.15
N ALA A 262 -6.26 1.99 -8.44
CA ALA A 262 -4.84 2.27 -8.67
C ALA A 262 -3.95 1.05 -8.36
N MET A 263 -4.33 0.20 -7.40
CA MET A 263 -3.59 -1.01 -7.05
C MET A 263 -3.89 -2.18 -7.99
N VAL A 264 -5.17 -2.53 -8.18
CA VAL A 264 -5.61 -3.68 -8.99
C VAL A 264 -5.07 -3.60 -10.43
N THR A 265 -5.00 -2.39 -11.00
CA THR A 265 -4.49 -2.17 -12.36
C THR A 265 -2.97 -2.33 -12.52
N ARG A 266 -2.30 -2.75 -11.45
CA ARG A 266 -0.85 -2.99 -11.36
C ARG A 266 -0.54 -4.28 -10.62
N GLU A 267 -1.50 -5.18 -10.50
CA GLU A 267 -1.32 -6.47 -9.81
C GLU A 267 -0.81 -6.27 -8.38
N ARG A 268 -1.36 -5.25 -7.72
CA ARG A 268 -1.10 -4.97 -6.32
C ARG A 268 -2.40 -5.08 -5.55
N ASP A 269 -2.27 -5.60 -4.34
CA ASP A 269 -3.37 -5.74 -3.41
C ASP A 269 -2.81 -5.50 -2.01
N LEU A 270 -3.13 -4.36 -1.42
CA LEU A 270 -2.55 -3.92 -0.15
C LEU A 270 -3.59 -4.06 0.95
N ASP A 271 -3.23 -4.77 2.01
CA ASP A 271 -4.06 -4.97 3.21
C ASP A 271 -4.68 -3.66 3.74
N ALA A 272 -3.88 -2.59 3.82
CA ALA A 272 -4.34 -1.26 4.25
C ALA A 272 -5.41 -0.60 3.35
N ILE A 273 -5.48 -0.98 2.06
CA ILE A 273 -6.51 -0.51 1.11
C ILE A 273 -7.70 -1.46 1.09
N GLN A 274 -7.46 -2.77 1.28
CA GLN A 274 -8.51 -3.78 1.42
C GLN A 274 -9.41 -3.44 2.60
N HIS A 275 -8.81 -3.19 3.77
CA HIS A 275 -9.47 -2.88 5.03
C HIS A 275 -9.53 -1.38 5.34
N ALA A 276 -9.60 -0.54 4.31
CA ALA A 276 -9.66 0.91 4.44
C ALA A 276 -10.90 1.38 5.24
N ASN A 277 -10.69 2.29 6.20
CA ASN A 277 -11.76 2.91 6.98
C ASN A 277 -12.27 4.20 6.30
N PRO A 278 -13.53 4.28 5.85
CA PRO A 278 -14.10 5.51 5.31
C PRO A 278 -14.20 6.66 6.32
N GLU A 279 -14.13 6.38 7.63
CA GLU A 279 -14.13 7.41 8.69
C GLU A 279 -12.73 7.97 9.01
N ASP A 280 -11.67 7.39 8.42
CA ASP A 280 -10.28 7.82 8.60
C ASP A 280 -9.60 8.06 7.25
N VAL A 281 -10.16 9.02 6.50
CA VAL A 281 -9.60 9.50 5.24
C VAL A 281 -9.25 10.97 5.36
N ARG A 282 -8.04 11.33 4.93
CA ARG A 282 -7.53 12.70 4.89
C ARG A 282 -6.93 13.03 3.54
N LEU A 283 -7.20 14.23 3.04
CA LEU A 283 -6.53 14.81 1.89
C LEU A 283 -5.48 15.83 2.35
N ILE A 284 -4.25 15.61 1.93
CA ILE A 284 -3.09 16.41 2.35
C ILE A 284 -2.53 17.13 1.13
N ASP A 285 -2.50 18.45 1.16
CA ASP A 285 -1.85 19.27 0.13
C ASP A 285 -0.39 19.51 0.50
N VAL A 286 0.52 18.95 -0.30
CA VAL A 286 1.98 19.15 -0.14
C VAL A 286 2.57 20.06 -1.23
N GLY A 287 1.72 20.79 -1.94
CA GLY A 287 2.09 21.79 -2.92
C GLY A 287 2.48 21.24 -4.29
N ASP A 288 2.63 22.15 -5.25
CA ASP A 288 3.03 21.87 -6.63
C ASP A 288 2.11 20.87 -7.34
N GLY A 289 0.82 20.88 -7.00
CA GLY A 289 -0.18 19.97 -7.54
C GLY A 289 -0.05 18.53 -7.05
N VAL A 290 0.74 18.30 -5.99
CA VAL A 290 0.87 17.00 -5.32
C VAL A 290 -0.05 16.96 -4.10
N MET A 291 -0.95 15.98 -4.08
CA MET A 291 -1.88 15.70 -2.99
C MET A 291 -1.68 14.26 -2.51
N LEU A 292 -1.86 14.02 -1.21
CA LEU A 292 -1.84 12.68 -0.62
C LEU A 292 -3.24 12.32 -0.14
N SER A 293 -3.74 11.15 -0.52
CA SER A 293 -4.90 10.54 0.10
C SER A 293 -4.40 9.60 1.20
N CYS A 294 -4.49 10.04 2.46
CA CYS A 294 -4.13 9.28 3.65
C CYS A 294 -5.35 8.47 4.10
N ILE A 295 -5.23 7.16 4.18
CA ILE A 295 -6.31 6.22 4.47
C ILE A 295 -5.87 5.34 5.63
N GLY A 296 -6.64 5.34 6.72
CA GLY A 296 -6.44 4.50 7.88
C GLY A 296 -7.15 3.15 7.77
N LEU A 297 -6.77 2.21 8.65
CA LEU A 297 -7.37 0.90 8.76
C LEU A 297 -8.69 0.93 9.53
N LEU A 298 -9.62 0.07 9.11
CA LEU A 298 -10.79 -0.31 9.90
C LEU A 298 -10.33 -0.78 11.28
N PRO A 299 -10.97 -0.33 12.38
CA PRO A 299 -10.56 -0.69 13.72
C PRO A 299 -10.37 -2.19 14.00
N ALA A 300 -11.13 -3.06 13.34
CA ALA A 300 -11.04 -4.51 13.51
C ALA A 300 -9.74 -5.13 12.98
N PHE A 301 -9.08 -4.46 12.01
CA PHE A 301 -7.90 -4.97 11.28
C PHE A 301 -6.59 -4.29 11.68
N ARG A 302 -6.61 -3.41 12.70
CA ARG A 302 -5.40 -2.73 13.16
C ARG A 302 -4.44 -3.74 13.82
N PRO A 303 -3.12 -3.60 13.66
CA PRO A 303 -2.17 -4.33 14.49
C PRO A 303 -2.20 -3.81 15.93
N LEU A 304 -1.86 -4.68 16.90
CA LEU A 304 -1.93 -4.33 18.33
C LEU A 304 -1.03 -3.14 18.69
N MET A 305 0.21 -3.14 18.18
CA MET A 305 1.24 -2.16 18.57
C MET A 305 1.50 -1.08 17.54
N GLU A 306 1.60 -1.43 16.25
CA GLU A 306 1.85 -0.45 15.20
C GLU A 306 0.58 0.33 14.85
N THR A 307 0.74 1.48 14.22
CA THR A 307 -0.37 2.22 13.58
C THR A 307 -0.07 2.33 12.10
N VAL A 308 -0.97 1.85 11.25
CA VAL A 308 -0.70 1.70 9.82
C VAL A 308 -1.62 2.60 9.02
N TYR A 309 -1.00 3.41 8.17
CA TYR A 309 -1.69 4.25 7.20
C TYR A 309 -1.12 4.00 5.80
N VAL A 310 -2.00 4.00 4.80
CA VAL A 310 -1.60 4.02 3.39
C VAL A 310 -1.86 5.39 2.79
N PHE A 311 -0.96 5.82 1.91
CA PHE A 311 -0.99 7.10 1.26
C PHE A 311 -0.93 6.91 -0.24
N VAL A 312 -1.94 7.35 -0.97
CA VAL A 312 -1.89 7.43 -2.43
C VAL A 312 -1.38 8.80 -2.85
N LEU A 313 -0.30 8.82 -3.64
CA LEU A 313 0.33 10.03 -4.16
C LEU A 313 -0.39 10.44 -5.44
N HIS A 314 -0.96 11.64 -5.48
CA HIS A 314 -1.63 12.19 -6.66
C HIS A 314 -0.88 13.41 -7.18
N LYS A 315 -0.56 13.44 -8.47
CA LYS A 315 -0.15 14.68 -9.18
C LYS A 315 -1.26 15.10 -10.13
N ASN A 316 -1.83 16.28 -9.92
CA ASN A 316 -3.00 16.77 -10.68
C ASN A 316 -4.15 15.74 -10.71
N GLY A 317 -4.33 15.00 -9.61
CA GLY A 317 -5.35 13.96 -9.49
C GLY A 317 -4.97 12.58 -10.04
N VAL A 318 -3.91 12.48 -10.85
CA VAL A 318 -3.42 11.21 -11.38
C VAL A 318 -2.61 10.48 -10.29
N PRO A 319 -2.91 9.20 -9.98
CA PRO A 319 -2.14 8.46 -9.01
C PRO A 319 -0.76 8.14 -9.60
N ILE A 320 0.29 8.66 -8.96
CA ILE A 320 1.69 8.54 -9.39
C ILE A 320 2.50 7.55 -8.56
N GLY A 321 1.97 7.13 -7.42
CA GLY A 321 2.59 6.17 -6.53
C GLY A 321 1.76 5.99 -5.26
N TYR A 322 2.32 5.27 -4.30
CA TYR A 322 1.78 5.18 -2.96
C TYR A 322 2.90 4.92 -1.95
N TYR A 323 2.59 5.05 -0.68
CA TYR A 323 3.42 4.49 0.39
C TYR A 323 2.58 4.02 1.56
N GLN A 324 3.07 3.02 2.27
CA GLN A 324 2.55 2.64 3.58
C GLN A 324 3.47 3.20 4.65
N SER A 325 2.90 3.63 5.78
CA SER A 325 3.62 4.07 6.97
C SER A 325 3.19 3.21 8.16
N ALA A 326 4.12 2.47 8.75
CA ALA A 326 3.93 1.77 10.01
C ALA A 326 4.60 2.55 11.15
N LEU A 327 3.79 3.07 12.07
CA LEU A 327 4.22 3.95 13.16
C LEU A 327 4.42 3.17 14.45
N LEU A 328 5.55 3.39 15.11
CA LEU A 328 5.85 2.86 16.44
C LEU A 328 6.75 3.84 17.19
N PHE A 329 6.36 4.24 18.40
CA PHE A 329 7.19 5.05 19.32
C PHE A 329 7.76 6.35 18.73
N GLY A 330 6.97 7.06 17.92
CA GLY A 330 7.42 8.29 17.26
C GLY A 330 8.42 8.04 16.14
N SER A 331 8.49 6.81 15.64
CA SER A 331 9.19 6.47 14.41
C SER A 331 8.23 5.91 13.38
N ALA A 332 8.58 6.02 12.11
CA ALA A 332 7.77 5.53 10.99
C ALA A 332 8.63 4.70 10.04
N GLU A 333 8.24 3.45 9.78
CA GLU A 333 8.78 2.67 8.67
C GLU A 333 7.95 2.93 7.42
N LEU A 334 8.61 3.28 6.31
CA LEU A 334 7.92 3.63 5.05
C LEU A 334 8.25 2.67 3.91
N ASN A 335 7.19 2.17 3.27
CA ASN A 335 7.27 1.38 2.04
C ASN A 335 6.84 2.24 0.85
N TYR A 336 7.79 3.00 0.28
CA TYR A 336 7.52 4.02 -0.74
C TYR A 336 7.67 3.52 -2.18
N ASN A 337 6.62 3.70 -2.96
CA ASN A 337 6.50 3.16 -4.32
C ASN A 337 6.08 4.23 -5.33
N VAL A 338 6.89 4.42 -6.37
CA VAL A 338 6.53 5.26 -7.53
C VAL A 338 6.18 4.38 -8.72
N PHE A 339 5.03 4.63 -9.34
CA PHE A 339 4.62 3.87 -10.51
C PHE A 339 5.53 4.15 -11.71
N GLU A 340 5.74 3.13 -12.52
CA GLU A 340 6.70 3.10 -13.63
C GLU A 340 6.73 4.37 -14.51
N PRO A 341 5.60 4.93 -15.01
CA PRO A 341 5.65 6.10 -15.89
C PRO A 341 6.25 7.36 -15.24
N PHE A 342 6.22 7.41 -13.90
CA PHE A 342 6.65 8.55 -13.10
C PHE A 342 8.00 8.32 -12.41
N ARG A 343 8.63 7.15 -12.57
CA ARG A 343 9.99 6.88 -12.06
C ARG A 343 11.01 7.81 -12.72
N GLY A 344 12.02 8.25 -11.96
CA GLY A 344 13.07 9.16 -12.45
C GLY A 344 12.62 10.60 -12.69
N THR A 345 11.60 11.07 -11.97
CA THR A 345 11.10 12.46 -12.01
C THR A 345 11.45 13.18 -10.69
N GLN A 346 10.51 13.86 -10.04
CA GLN A 346 10.69 14.55 -8.76
C GLN A 346 10.64 13.61 -7.54
N ALA A 347 11.10 12.36 -7.69
CA ALA A 347 10.89 11.32 -6.67
C ALA A 347 11.47 11.69 -5.30
N ALA A 348 12.64 12.33 -5.27
CA ALA A 348 13.30 12.77 -4.03
C ALA A 348 12.53 13.91 -3.32
N GLU A 349 12.04 14.89 -4.08
CA GLU A 349 11.24 16.01 -3.54
C GLU A 349 9.90 15.52 -3.01
N ILE A 350 9.23 14.64 -3.75
CA ILE A 350 7.95 14.06 -3.35
C ILE A 350 8.14 13.16 -2.12
N TYR A 351 9.23 12.39 -2.05
CA TYR A 351 9.54 11.58 -0.88
C TYR A 351 9.76 12.46 0.37
N ALA A 352 10.51 13.56 0.27
CA ALA A 352 10.68 14.48 1.39
C ALA A 352 9.34 15.10 1.86
N LYS A 353 8.45 15.44 0.93
CA LYS A 353 7.08 15.88 1.23
C LYS A 353 6.23 14.79 1.90
N ALA A 354 6.39 13.53 1.48
CA ALA A 354 5.76 12.39 2.14
C ALA A 354 6.24 12.22 3.58
N LEU A 355 7.56 12.32 3.83
CA LEU A 355 8.13 12.30 5.18
C LEU A 355 7.62 13.46 6.04
N SER A 356 7.57 14.68 5.49
CA SER A 356 6.98 15.85 6.17
C SER A 356 5.52 15.60 6.55
N ALA A 357 4.70 15.04 5.65
CA ALA A 357 3.31 14.71 5.97
C ALA A 357 3.21 13.72 7.14
N VAL A 358 4.02 12.67 7.17
CA VAL A 358 4.05 11.71 8.28
C VAL A 358 4.55 12.37 9.59
N HIS A 359 5.58 13.20 9.51
CA HIS A 359 6.09 13.97 10.66
C HIS A 359 4.99 14.83 11.28
N HIS A 360 4.29 15.63 10.48
CA HIS A 360 3.30 16.58 10.97
C HIS A 360 1.98 15.94 11.39
N LEU A 361 1.61 14.78 10.83
CA LEU A 361 0.41 14.05 11.25
C LEU A 361 0.62 13.26 12.54
N PHE A 362 1.78 12.64 12.72
CA PHE A 362 1.98 11.62 13.77
C PHE A 362 3.14 11.92 14.72
N ALA A 363 3.78 13.09 14.59
CA ALA A 363 4.96 13.48 15.36
C ALA A 363 6.14 12.49 15.23
N ALA A 364 6.27 11.84 14.06
CA ALA A 364 7.38 10.94 13.80
C ALA A 364 8.69 11.71 13.56
N ASP A 365 9.73 11.44 14.34
CA ASP A 365 11.04 12.10 14.29
C ASP A 365 12.16 11.17 13.78
N VAL A 366 11.85 9.88 13.57
CA VAL A 366 12.75 8.88 13.01
C VAL A 366 12.05 8.12 11.90
N PHE A 367 12.72 7.97 10.77
CA PHE A 367 12.21 7.27 9.59
C PHE A 367 13.08 6.07 9.30
N ALA A 368 12.45 4.91 9.12
CA ALA A 368 13.10 3.66 8.80
C ALA A 368 12.72 3.19 7.40
N VAL A 369 13.63 2.46 6.76
CA VAL A 369 13.37 1.75 5.52
C VAL A 369 13.72 0.29 5.73
N ASP A 370 12.75 -0.58 5.44
CA ASP A 370 12.88 -2.02 5.56
C ASP A 370 13.94 -2.58 4.57
N PRO A 371 14.73 -3.59 4.97
CA PRO A 371 15.74 -4.22 4.13
C PRO A 371 15.23 -4.71 2.76
N TYR A 372 14.01 -5.21 2.68
CA TYR A 372 13.41 -5.67 1.43
C TYR A 372 13.30 -4.52 0.41
N GLN A 373 12.98 -3.30 0.88
CA GLN A 373 12.94 -2.10 0.04
C GLN A 373 14.33 -1.64 -0.44
N LEU A 374 15.39 -2.08 0.25
CA LEU A 374 16.78 -1.76 -0.10
C LEU A 374 17.40 -2.80 -1.03
N GLY A 375 16.84 -4.02 -1.07
CA GLY A 375 17.30 -5.11 -1.91
C GLY A 375 17.59 -6.44 -1.20
N GLN A 376 17.26 -6.59 0.08
CA GLN A 376 17.29 -7.90 0.72
C GLN A 376 16.19 -8.77 0.11
N ASP A 377 16.58 -9.90 -0.49
CA ASP A 377 15.67 -10.82 -1.19
C ASP A 377 14.80 -10.15 -2.27
N ASN A 378 15.29 -9.02 -2.81
CA ASN A 378 14.60 -8.21 -3.82
C ASN A 378 15.60 -7.68 -4.87
N ASP A 379 15.81 -8.45 -5.93
CA ASP A 379 16.74 -8.08 -7.00
C ASP A 379 16.27 -6.85 -7.80
N GLU A 380 14.95 -6.54 -7.89
CA GLU A 380 14.46 -5.31 -8.54
C GLU A 380 14.94 -4.08 -7.76
N ALA A 381 14.82 -4.09 -6.43
CA ALA A 381 15.29 -3.01 -5.58
C ALA A 381 16.81 -2.82 -5.70
N LEU A 382 17.59 -3.92 -5.73
CA LEU A 382 19.03 -3.86 -5.98
C LEU A 382 19.34 -3.23 -7.34
N ALA A 383 18.69 -3.69 -8.42
CA ALA A 383 18.90 -3.19 -9.77
C ALA A 383 18.54 -1.71 -9.93
N SER A 384 17.53 -1.24 -9.19
CA SER A 384 17.12 0.16 -9.18
C SER A 384 18.10 1.11 -8.44
N GLY A 385 19.02 0.56 -7.65
CA GLY A 385 19.93 1.33 -6.80
C GLY A 385 19.23 2.00 -5.61
N ALA A 386 18.16 1.37 -5.09
CA ALA A 386 17.32 1.90 -4.01
C ALA A 386 18.13 2.33 -2.77
N PHE A 387 19.11 1.53 -2.36
CA PHE A 387 20.01 1.88 -1.26
C PHE A 387 20.66 3.27 -1.44
N TRP A 388 21.19 3.57 -2.62
CA TRP A 388 21.81 4.86 -2.92
C TRP A 388 20.80 6.01 -3.04
N PHE A 389 19.52 5.73 -3.32
CA PHE A 389 18.47 6.73 -3.25
C PHE A 389 18.32 7.23 -1.80
N TYR A 390 18.13 6.33 -0.84
CA TYR A 390 17.96 6.66 0.58
C TYR A 390 19.25 7.20 1.22
N GLN A 391 20.41 6.59 0.94
CA GLN A 391 21.69 7.03 1.50
C GLN A 391 21.98 8.50 1.16
N LYS A 392 21.73 8.90 -0.10
CA LYS A 392 21.95 10.27 -0.57
C LYS A 392 20.90 11.27 -0.07
N LEU A 393 19.84 10.79 0.58
CA LEU A 393 18.88 11.62 1.32
C LEU A 393 19.24 11.72 2.81
N GLY A 394 20.31 11.05 3.27
CA GLY A 394 20.78 11.09 4.65
C GLY A 394 20.41 9.87 5.50
N PHE A 395 19.90 8.79 4.90
CA PHE A 395 19.66 7.55 5.64
C PHE A 395 20.96 6.78 5.87
N HIS A 396 21.10 6.19 7.05
CA HIS A 396 22.30 5.46 7.46
C HIS A 396 21.96 4.03 7.94
N PRO A 397 22.77 3.01 7.56
CA PRO A 397 22.56 1.65 8.05
C PRO A 397 22.73 1.54 9.56
N ALA A 398 21.86 0.77 10.22
CA ALA A 398 22.07 0.41 11.62
C ALA A 398 23.16 -0.65 11.81
N ASP A 399 23.21 -1.64 10.90
CA ASP A 399 24.15 -2.76 10.98
C ASP A 399 25.62 -2.28 10.92
N PRO A 400 26.48 -2.67 11.89
CA PRO A 400 27.90 -2.30 11.86
C PRO A 400 28.65 -2.79 10.61
N GLY A 401 28.29 -3.95 10.07
CA GLY A 401 28.87 -4.49 8.84
C GLY A 401 28.53 -3.63 7.62
N ALA A 402 27.25 -3.29 7.45
CA ALA A 402 26.77 -2.40 6.41
C ALA A 402 27.39 -1.00 6.52
N ARG A 403 27.58 -0.45 7.73
CA ARG A 403 28.28 0.83 7.93
C ARG A 403 29.74 0.78 7.47
N ARG A 404 30.47 -0.30 7.79
CA ARG A 404 31.84 -0.49 7.30
C ARG A 404 31.88 -0.62 5.78
N ALA A 405 30.96 -1.40 5.20
CA ALA A 405 30.84 -1.55 3.75
C ALA A 405 30.54 -0.21 3.06
N LEU A 406 29.64 0.59 3.63
CA LEU A 406 29.30 1.93 3.12
C LEU A 406 30.53 2.84 3.08
N ALA A 407 31.29 2.90 4.17
CA ALA A 407 32.49 3.74 4.24
C ALA A 407 33.56 3.33 3.21
N GLN A 408 33.76 2.03 3.00
CA GLN A 408 34.68 1.52 1.98
C GLN A 408 34.21 1.88 0.57
N GLU A 409 32.91 1.71 0.32
CA GLU A 409 32.33 1.94 -0.99
C GLU A 409 32.29 3.44 -1.35
N GLN A 410 32.02 4.31 -0.38
CA GLN A 410 32.13 5.77 -0.57
C GLN A 410 33.55 6.21 -0.92
N ARG A 411 34.59 5.59 -0.34
CA ARG A 411 35.99 5.87 -0.71
C ARG A 411 36.29 5.47 -2.16
N ARG A 412 35.68 4.39 -2.68
CA ARG A 412 35.82 3.99 -4.08
C ARG A 412 35.14 5.00 -5.01
N ILE A 413 33.90 5.38 -4.69
CA ILE A 413 33.14 6.39 -5.45
C ILE A 413 33.86 7.74 -5.45
N ALA A 414 34.47 8.14 -4.34
CA ALA A 414 35.22 9.39 -4.27
C ALA A 414 36.50 9.37 -5.13
N ARG A 415 37.11 8.20 -5.34
CA ARG A 415 38.28 8.04 -6.22
C ARG A 415 37.91 7.96 -7.69
N ASP A 416 36.78 7.34 -8.00
CA ASP A 416 36.25 7.20 -9.35
C ASP A 416 34.74 7.49 -9.37
N PRO A 417 34.32 8.69 -9.85
CA PRO A 417 32.91 9.04 -10.00
C PRO A 417 32.12 8.14 -10.98
N ALA A 418 32.81 7.42 -11.88
CA ALA A 418 32.18 6.46 -12.79
C ALA A 418 31.92 5.10 -12.13
N HIS A 419 32.54 4.81 -10.97
CA HIS A 419 32.38 3.57 -10.22
C HIS A 419 30.91 3.23 -9.96
N ARG A 420 30.58 1.94 -10.01
CA ARG A 420 29.26 1.40 -9.69
C ARG A 420 29.42 0.25 -8.70
N SER A 421 28.61 0.28 -7.65
CA SER A 421 28.60 -0.79 -6.65
C SER A 421 28.15 -2.10 -7.26
N SER A 422 28.90 -3.17 -6.99
CA SER A 422 28.53 -4.51 -7.42
C SER A 422 27.27 -5.00 -6.68
N PRO A 423 26.47 -5.92 -7.27
CA PRO A 423 25.32 -6.52 -6.60
C PRO A 423 25.67 -7.12 -5.23
N ALA A 424 26.83 -7.78 -5.12
CA ALA A 424 27.31 -8.33 -3.85
C ALA A 424 27.55 -7.26 -2.78
N THR A 425 28.02 -6.07 -3.17
CA THR A 425 28.18 -4.94 -2.25
C THR A 425 26.84 -4.37 -1.85
N LEU A 426 25.91 -4.22 -2.81
CA LEU A 426 24.55 -3.74 -2.54
C LEU A 426 23.80 -4.65 -1.57
N ARG A 427 23.91 -5.98 -1.71
CA ARG A 427 23.33 -6.94 -0.74
C ARG A 427 23.87 -6.75 0.68
N LYS A 428 25.19 -6.52 0.82
CA LYS A 428 25.80 -6.22 2.13
C LYS A 428 25.30 -4.89 2.72
N LEU A 429 25.07 -3.88 1.88
CA LEU A 429 24.54 -2.59 2.29
C LEU A 429 23.06 -2.66 2.68
N ALA A 430 22.30 -3.53 2.02
CA ALA A 430 20.87 -3.76 2.24
C ALA A 430 20.57 -4.77 3.36
N ALA A 431 21.57 -5.32 4.06
CA ALA A 431 21.40 -6.41 5.02
C ALA A 431 20.64 -6.04 6.32
N GLY A 432 20.25 -4.78 6.49
CA GLY A 432 19.52 -4.30 7.65
C GLY A 432 18.91 -2.93 7.41
N HIS A 433 18.02 -2.51 8.31
CA HIS A 433 17.33 -1.23 8.19
C HIS A 433 18.31 -0.05 8.08
N VAL A 434 17.91 0.93 7.27
CA VAL A 434 18.52 2.26 7.26
C VAL A 434 17.59 3.27 7.93
N TYR A 435 18.18 4.24 8.62
CA TYR A 435 17.47 5.21 9.43
C TYR A 435 17.85 6.63 9.07
N PHE A 436 16.85 7.50 9.04
CA PHE A 436 17.01 8.94 9.12
C PHE A 436 16.46 9.42 10.46
N HIS A 437 17.30 10.10 11.25
CA HIS A 437 16.91 10.72 12.51
C HIS A 437 16.86 12.23 12.31
N LEU A 438 15.71 12.86 12.59
CA LEU A 438 15.56 14.31 12.48
C LEU A 438 16.40 15.04 13.53
N ASP A 439 16.46 14.48 14.74
CA ASP A 439 17.28 14.94 15.86
C ASP A 439 18.26 13.83 16.28
N ARG A 440 18.44 13.63 17.60
CA ARG A 440 19.39 12.64 18.13
C ARG A 440 19.04 11.20 17.70
N PRO A 441 20.06 10.37 17.42
CA PRO A 441 19.86 8.93 17.23
C PRO A 441 19.14 8.29 18.41
N ARG A 442 18.27 7.31 18.13
CA ARG A 442 17.50 6.55 19.11
C ARG A 442 17.49 5.06 18.76
N ASP A 443 17.34 4.23 19.80
CA ASP A 443 17.33 2.76 19.72
C ASP A 443 15.98 2.14 20.12
N ASP A 444 14.96 2.96 20.31
CA ASP A 444 13.59 2.57 20.65
C ASP A 444 12.61 2.94 19.51
N VAL A 445 12.95 2.48 18.31
CA VAL A 445 12.30 2.81 17.03
C VAL A 445 11.94 1.55 16.22
N ALA A 446 11.05 1.70 15.24
CA ALA A 446 10.65 0.65 14.30
C ALA A 446 11.88 -0.04 13.66
N GLY A 447 11.77 -1.33 13.39
CA GLY A 447 12.90 -2.18 12.94
C GLY A 447 13.93 -2.53 14.02
N LYS A 448 14.02 -1.78 15.14
CA LYS A 448 14.85 -2.14 16.31
C LYS A 448 14.07 -2.78 17.46
N ILE A 449 12.75 -2.64 17.46
CA ILE A 449 11.87 -3.26 18.45
C ILE A 449 11.38 -4.61 17.92
N SER A 450 11.68 -5.67 18.68
CA SER A 450 11.29 -7.04 18.39
C SER A 450 9.84 -7.27 18.85
N LEU A 451 8.88 -7.03 17.95
CA LEU A 451 7.44 -7.21 18.24
C LEU A 451 7.08 -8.70 18.40
N ASP A 452 7.76 -9.58 17.67
CA ASP A 452 7.71 -11.04 17.81
C ASP A 452 8.03 -11.50 19.24
N ARG A 453 9.06 -10.94 19.87
CA ARG A 453 9.41 -11.24 21.27
C ARG A 453 8.36 -10.76 22.27
N ILE A 454 7.74 -9.61 22.00
CA ILE A 454 6.63 -9.14 22.82
C ILE A 454 5.45 -10.12 22.69
N GLY A 455 5.10 -10.52 21.47
CA GLY A 455 4.04 -11.49 21.21
C GLY A 455 4.30 -12.84 21.90
N LEU A 456 5.52 -13.37 21.79
CA LEU A 456 5.91 -14.61 22.47
C LEU A 456 5.81 -14.48 23.99
N ALA A 457 6.29 -13.37 24.57
CA ALA A 457 6.21 -13.15 26.01
C ALA A 457 4.76 -13.05 26.52
N VAL A 458 3.84 -12.51 25.71
CA VAL A 458 2.40 -12.53 25.99
C VAL A 458 1.89 -13.97 25.96
N GLY A 459 2.22 -14.76 24.93
CA GLY A 459 1.84 -16.16 24.82
C GLY A 459 2.33 -17.02 25.99
N GLU A 460 3.61 -16.91 26.36
CA GLU A 460 4.19 -17.60 27.52
C GLU A 460 3.52 -17.18 28.84
N TRP A 461 3.12 -15.91 28.96
CA TRP A 461 2.42 -15.43 30.15
C TRP A 461 1.01 -16.01 30.25
N VAL A 462 0.25 -16.03 29.15
CA VAL A 462 -1.07 -16.66 29.05
C VAL A 462 -0.98 -18.16 29.31
N GLY A 463 0.00 -18.85 28.72
CA GLY A 463 0.28 -20.26 28.98
C GLY A 463 0.47 -20.56 30.47
N ARG A 464 1.30 -19.77 31.17
CA ARG A 464 1.60 -19.98 32.59
C ARG A 464 0.46 -19.64 33.54
N HIS A 465 -0.31 -18.57 33.28
CA HIS A 465 -1.29 -18.06 34.25
C HIS A 465 -2.73 -18.47 33.93
N HIS A 466 -2.98 -18.90 32.69
CA HIS A 466 -4.31 -19.22 32.18
C HIS A 466 -4.35 -20.54 31.41
N GLY A 467 -3.27 -21.34 31.41
CA GLY A 467 -3.23 -22.64 30.73
C GLY A 467 -3.36 -22.55 29.21
N GLY A 468 -3.08 -21.38 28.62
CA GLY A 468 -3.27 -21.11 27.20
C GLY A 468 -4.65 -20.57 26.82
N ASP A 469 -5.59 -20.48 27.76
CA ASP A 469 -6.92 -19.91 27.52
C ASP A 469 -6.83 -18.38 27.35
N THR A 470 -6.95 -17.94 26.09
CA THR A 470 -6.76 -16.54 25.70
C THR A 470 -7.97 -15.69 26.13
N GLU A 471 -9.17 -16.23 25.96
CA GLU A 471 -10.43 -15.60 26.30
C GLU A 471 -10.54 -15.37 27.82
N ALA A 472 -10.15 -16.36 28.63
CA ALA A 472 -10.10 -16.22 30.07
C ALA A 472 -9.03 -15.21 30.52
N ALA A 473 -7.87 -15.18 29.84
CA ALA A 473 -6.82 -14.19 30.11
C ALA A 473 -7.33 -12.76 29.82
N GLU A 474 -7.94 -12.52 28.66
CA GLU A 474 -8.53 -11.23 28.30
C GLU A 474 -9.61 -10.79 29.30
N ALA A 475 -10.54 -11.69 29.65
CA ALA A 475 -11.61 -11.39 30.59
C ALA A 475 -11.07 -11.06 31.99
N SER A 476 -10.14 -11.87 32.50
CA SER A 476 -9.52 -11.67 33.81
C SER A 476 -8.74 -10.36 33.88
N CYS A 477 -7.87 -10.12 32.92
CA CYS A 477 -7.06 -8.91 32.86
C CYS A 477 -7.89 -7.65 32.63
N SER A 478 -8.94 -7.72 31.81
CA SER A 478 -9.87 -6.61 31.63
C SER A 478 -10.54 -6.19 32.94
N ARG A 479 -10.99 -7.17 33.76
CA ARG A 479 -11.60 -6.87 35.07
C ARG A 479 -10.61 -6.19 36.00
N ARG A 480 -9.39 -6.71 36.11
CA ARG A 480 -8.35 -6.15 36.98
C ARG A 480 -7.93 -4.76 36.53
N MET A 481 -7.75 -4.56 35.22
CA MET A 481 -7.40 -3.26 34.65
C MET A 481 -8.51 -2.23 34.91
N ARG A 482 -9.79 -2.58 34.72
CA ARG A 482 -10.94 -1.71 35.06
C ARG A 482 -10.94 -1.31 36.53
N ALA A 483 -10.76 -2.27 37.44
CA ALA A 483 -10.69 -2.01 38.87
C ALA A 483 -9.53 -1.06 39.21
N SER A 484 -8.34 -1.29 38.63
CA SER A 484 -7.16 -0.46 38.87
C SER A 484 -7.30 0.98 38.36
N LEU A 485 -8.10 1.18 37.30
CA LEU A 485 -8.41 2.48 36.72
C LEU A 485 -9.58 3.19 37.40
N GLY A 486 -10.30 2.51 38.30
CA GLY A 486 -11.53 3.03 38.92
C GLY A 486 -12.69 3.14 37.92
N LEU A 487 -12.68 2.33 36.85
CA LEU A 487 -13.78 2.29 35.90
C LEU A 487 -14.93 1.47 36.48
N SER A 488 -16.08 2.12 36.70
CA SER A 488 -17.30 1.43 37.10
C SER A 488 -17.78 0.50 35.98
N GLY A 489 -18.51 -0.57 36.33
CA GLY A 489 -19.03 -1.53 35.35
C GLY A 489 -19.97 -0.94 34.29
N ARG A 490 -20.43 0.31 34.49
CA ARG A 490 -21.28 1.08 33.56
C ARG A 490 -20.50 2.04 32.65
N ALA A 491 -19.18 2.13 32.74
CA ALA A 491 -18.40 3.01 31.87
C ALA A 491 -18.63 2.61 30.40
N ALA A 492 -19.28 3.49 29.64
CA ALA A 492 -19.62 3.24 28.24
C ALA A 492 -18.34 3.23 27.40
N MET A 493 -17.95 2.05 26.92
CA MET A 493 -17.00 1.87 25.83
C MET A 493 -17.80 1.42 24.61
N ASP A 494 -17.48 1.91 23.42
CA ASP A 494 -18.05 1.35 22.20
C ASP A 494 -17.60 -0.12 22.01
N PRO A 495 -18.25 -0.92 21.13
CA PRO A 495 -17.90 -2.33 20.94
C PRO A 495 -16.43 -2.57 20.61
N MET A 496 -15.81 -1.69 19.83
CA MET A 496 -14.45 -1.89 19.36
C MET A 496 -13.40 -1.42 20.36
N GLN A 497 -13.69 -0.35 21.10
CA GLN A 497 -12.97 0.02 22.31
C GLN A 497 -12.95 -1.13 23.33
N ARG A 498 -14.05 -1.87 23.50
CA ARG A 498 -14.07 -3.04 24.40
C ARG A 498 -13.15 -4.15 23.92
N VAL A 499 -13.17 -4.47 22.63
CA VAL A 499 -12.28 -5.48 22.01
C VAL A 499 -10.81 -5.07 22.23
N TRP A 500 -10.45 -3.83 21.88
CA TRP A 500 -9.08 -3.36 22.00
C TRP A 500 -8.62 -3.22 23.46
N PHE A 501 -9.51 -2.80 24.36
CA PHE A 501 -9.24 -2.80 25.79
C PHE A 501 -8.96 -4.22 26.30
N GLY A 502 -9.71 -5.23 25.83
CA GLY A 502 -9.49 -6.65 26.15
C GLY A 502 -8.10 -7.14 25.75
N ARG A 503 -7.79 -7.04 24.45
CA ARG A 503 -6.50 -7.43 23.86
C ARG A 503 -5.31 -6.77 24.57
N TRP A 504 -5.40 -5.46 24.81
CA TRP A 504 -4.33 -4.72 25.51
C TRP A 504 -4.25 -5.02 27.00
N SER A 505 -5.34 -5.43 27.65
CA SER A 505 -5.35 -5.73 29.08
C SER A 505 -4.43 -6.90 29.43
N VAL A 506 -4.29 -7.90 28.54
CA VAL A 506 -3.36 -9.02 28.74
C VAL A 506 -1.91 -8.51 28.79
N LEU A 507 -1.53 -7.64 27.84
CA LEU A 507 -0.22 -7.01 27.85
C LEU A 507 -0.04 -6.08 29.06
N ALA A 508 -1.07 -5.35 29.47
CA ALA A 508 -1.03 -4.50 30.67
C ALA A 508 -0.82 -5.31 31.97
N CYS A 509 -1.45 -6.48 32.08
CA CYS A 509 -1.23 -7.45 33.16
C CYS A 509 0.23 -7.91 33.21
N LEU A 510 0.78 -8.36 32.07
CA LEU A 510 2.17 -8.79 31.94
C LEU A 510 3.15 -7.68 32.36
N LEU A 511 2.87 -6.44 31.96
CA LEU A 511 3.68 -5.27 32.33
C LEU A 511 3.45 -4.80 33.79
N GLY A 512 2.48 -5.38 34.49
CA GLY A 512 2.14 -5.01 35.86
C GLY A 512 1.64 -3.58 36.00
N VAL A 513 0.91 -3.06 35.00
CA VAL A 513 0.42 -1.67 34.95
C VAL A 513 -0.39 -1.27 36.18
N GLU A 514 -1.09 -2.22 36.79
CA GLU A 514 -1.87 -2.03 38.03
C GLU A 514 -1.03 -1.45 39.18
N ARG A 515 0.26 -1.81 39.23
CA ARG A 515 1.21 -1.38 40.27
C ARG A 515 1.91 -0.05 39.94
N TRP A 516 1.61 0.56 38.79
CA TRP A 516 2.21 1.83 38.41
C TRP A 516 1.62 2.99 39.22
N PRO A 517 2.31 4.14 39.30
CA PRO A 517 1.73 5.36 39.85
C PRO A 517 0.38 5.69 39.21
N ALA A 518 -0.55 6.23 40.00
CA ALA A 518 -1.91 6.48 39.55
C ALA A 518 -1.99 7.36 38.29
N ALA A 519 -1.10 8.35 38.16
CA ALA A 519 -1.01 9.21 36.97
C ALA A 519 -0.64 8.43 35.70
N ASP A 520 0.45 7.64 35.75
CA ASP A 520 0.87 6.78 34.63
C ASP A 520 -0.24 5.79 34.28
N ARG A 521 -0.83 5.12 35.28
CA ARG A 521 -1.88 4.13 35.06
C ARG A 521 -3.11 4.72 34.38
N ARG A 522 -3.59 5.89 34.84
CA ARG A 522 -4.75 6.58 34.23
C ARG A 522 -4.46 7.06 32.80
N ALA A 523 -3.22 7.45 32.52
CA ALA A 523 -2.81 7.91 31.19
C ALA A 523 -2.79 6.77 30.14
N VAL A 524 -2.74 5.49 30.55
CA VAL A 524 -2.82 4.34 29.63
C VAL A 524 -4.21 4.24 28.98
N LEU A 525 -5.29 4.49 29.73
CA LEU A 525 -6.65 4.28 29.25
C LEU A 525 -6.97 4.98 27.92
N PRO A 526 -6.77 6.31 27.75
CA PRO A 526 -7.08 6.98 26.49
C PRO A 526 -6.24 6.44 25.32
N ILE A 527 -5.03 5.94 25.57
CA ILE A 527 -4.21 5.29 24.53
C ILE A 527 -4.90 4.02 24.06
N LEU A 528 -5.31 3.13 24.98
CA LEU A 528 -5.96 1.87 24.61
C LEU A 528 -7.27 2.08 23.85
N LEU A 529 -8.09 3.04 24.30
CA LEU A 529 -9.36 3.34 23.65
C LEU A 529 -9.18 3.93 22.24
N ALA A 530 -8.08 4.65 21.99
CA ALA A 530 -7.78 5.19 20.67
C ALA A 530 -7.58 4.12 19.59
N LYS A 531 -7.23 2.87 19.94
CA LYS A 531 -7.23 1.76 18.96
C LYS A 531 -8.62 1.43 18.42
N GLY A 532 -9.66 1.58 19.24
CA GLY A 532 -11.05 1.34 18.84
C GLY A 532 -11.75 2.53 18.22
N ALA A 533 -11.16 3.73 18.31
CA ALA A 533 -11.74 4.94 17.76
C ALA A 533 -11.72 4.94 16.21
N PRO A 534 -12.56 5.76 15.53
CA PRO A 534 -12.53 5.88 14.08
C PRO A 534 -11.14 6.18 13.53
N ARG A 535 -10.34 7.00 14.22
CA ARG A 535 -8.94 7.31 13.86
C ARG A 535 -7.93 6.77 14.86
N GLU A 536 -6.76 6.40 14.35
CA GLU A 536 -5.70 5.75 15.12
C GLU A 536 -4.51 6.67 15.47
N ASP A 537 -4.48 7.89 14.96
CA ASP A 537 -3.40 8.86 15.21
C ASP A 537 -3.19 9.18 16.70
N ALA A 538 -4.28 9.31 17.46
CA ALA A 538 -4.23 9.48 18.91
C ALA A 538 -3.53 8.32 19.63
N PHE A 539 -3.68 7.08 19.14
CA PHE A 539 -2.95 5.93 19.68
C PHE A 539 -1.44 6.06 19.38
N ALA A 540 -1.06 6.35 18.13
CA ALA A 540 0.35 6.46 17.74
C ALA A 540 1.08 7.54 18.57
N ILE A 541 0.47 8.72 18.69
CA ILE A 541 1.00 9.85 19.45
C ILE A 541 1.02 9.53 20.96
N GLY A 542 -0.06 8.97 21.49
CA GLY A 542 -0.18 8.61 22.89
C GLY A 542 0.85 7.56 23.33
N LEU A 543 1.00 6.49 22.55
CA LEU A 543 1.97 5.43 22.79
C LEU A 543 3.41 5.95 22.78
N ALA A 544 3.73 6.87 21.85
CA ALA A 544 5.05 7.48 21.77
C ALA A 544 5.37 8.40 22.97
N ARG A 545 4.38 9.13 23.48
CA ARG A 545 4.53 10.09 24.58
C ARG A 545 4.51 9.43 25.97
N HIS A 546 3.88 8.27 26.11
CA HIS A 546 3.76 7.61 27.40
C HIS A 546 5.08 6.92 27.83
N GLY A 547 5.97 7.68 28.47
CA GLY A 547 7.34 7.26 28.79
C GLY A 547 7.48 5.94 29.56
N ARG A 548 6.64 5.69 30.57
CA ARG A 548 6.71 4.43 31.35
C ARG A 548 6.31 3.21 30.51
N LEU A 549 5.17 3.27 29.82
CA LEU A 549 4.70 2.24 28.88
C LEU A 549 5.72 1.95 27.78
N ARG A 550 6.25 3.00 27.12
CA ARG A 550 7.31 2.85 26.13
C ARG A 550 8.53 2.11 26.68
N ARG A 551 9.06 2.54 27.84
CA ARG A 551 10.22 1.86 28.47
C ARG A 551 9.93 0.40 28.80
N ALA A 552 8.74 0.10 29.33
CA ALA A 552 8.36 -1.25 29.70
C ALA A 552 8.28 -2.18 28.47
N LEU A 553 7.71 -1.70 27.36
CA LEU A 553 7.63 -2.44 26.10
C LEU A 553 9.01 -2.63 25.46
N VAL A 554 9.87 -1.61 25.47
CA VAL A 554 11.25 -1.69 24.98
C VAL A 554 12.08 -2.68 25.81
N GLN A 555 11.88 -2.71 27.13
CA GLN A 555 12.52 -3.70 27.99
C GLN A 555 12.03 -5.11 27.67
N LEU A 556 10.71 -5.27 27.45
CA LEU A 556 10.10 -6.56 27.09
C LEU A 556 10.63 -7.07 25.75
N SER A 557 10.74 -6.23 24.72
CA SER A 557 11.28 -6.61 23.40
C SER A 557 12.76 -7.02 23.42
N ARG A 558 13.48 -6.68 24.48
CA ARG A 558 14.91 -7.00 24.66
C ARG A 558 15.14 -8.23 25.54
N ARG A 559 14.10 -8.81 26.15
CA ARG A 559 14.26 -10.05 26.93
C ARG A 559 14.72 -11.18 26.03
N ARG A 560 15.65 -11.99 26.54
CA ARG A 560 16.06 -13.22 25.85
C ARG A 560 14.92 -14.22 25.94
N VAL A 561 14.61 -14.85 24.81
CA VAL A 561 13.70 -16.01 24.77
C VAL A 561 14.34 -17.13 25.59
N GLY A 562 13.59 -17.71 26.54
CA GLY A 562 14.06 -18.83 27.37
C GLY A 562 14.81 -18.48 28.67
N ALA A 563 14.82 -17.22 29.12
CA ALA A 563 15.19 -16.92 30.51
C ALA A 563 13.98 -17.21 31.41
N ALA A 564 13.91 -18.46 31.88
CA ALA A 564 12.92 -18.96 32.83
C ALA A 564 12.91 -18.14 34.14
#